data_AF-A0A838F695-F1
#
_entry.id   AF-A0A838F695-F1
#
_cell.length_a   1.000
_cell.length_b   1.000
_cell.length_c   1.000
_cell.angle_alpha   90.00
_cell.angle_beta   90.00
_cell.angle_gamma   90.00
#
_symmetry.space_group_name_H-M   'P 1'
#
loop_
_entity.id
_entity.type
_entity.pdbx_description
1 polymer ?
#
loop_
_entity_poly.entity_id
_entity_poly.type
_entity_poly.pdbx_seq_one_letter_code
_entity_poly.pdbx_strand_id
1 'polypeptide(L)'
;EGVVRSLEEFLNIEKIALEFADALNVSGKSKVEAINSFLKKPNPLKKILGKLMPKDVRKRMRLKVQSTVYKYNLEKIEMKSETRDNLKNIYSEDVLRLQDLIKRDLTSWVLK
;
A
#
# COMPACT_ATOMS: atom_id res chain seq x y z
N GLU A 1 4.76 14.58 16.95
CA GLU A 1 4.59 13.16 17.34
C GLU A 1 4.26 12.32 16.10
N GLY A 2 4.40 10.99 16.17
CA GLY A 2 4.09 10.10 15.04
C GLY A 2 2.61 9.69 15.02
N VAL A 3 2.04 9.45 13.83
CA VAL A 3 0.60 9.15 13.64
C VAL A 3 0.09 8.04 14.56
N VAL A 4 0.84 6.94 14.69
CA VAL A 4 0.46 5.80 15.55
C VAL A 4 0.34 6.22 17.00
N ARG A 5 1.29 7.00 17.51
CA ARG A 5 1.28 7.47 18.90
C ARG A 5 0.07 8.35 19.17
N SER A 6 -0.25 9.26 18.26
CA SER A 6 -1.44 10.11 18.38
C SER A 6 -2.74 9.31 18.35
N LEU A 7 -2.78 8.17 17.62
CA LEU A 7 -3.93 7.26 17.63
C LEU A 7 -4.04 6.49 18.95
N GLU A 8 -2.93 5.98 19.49
CA GLU A 8 -2.92 5.30 20.79
C GLU A 8 -3.41 6.23 21.91
N GLU A 9 -2.95 7.48 21.90
CA GLU A 9 -3.39 8.53 22.80
C GLU A 9 -4.87 8.87 22.62
N PHE A 10 -5.32 9.05 21.37
CA PHE A 10 -6.73 9.32 21.06
C PHE A 10 -7.66 8.19 21.53
N LEU A 11 -7.23 6.94 21.38
CA LEU A 11 -7.99 5.76 21.80
C LEU A 11 -7.83 5.44 23.30
N ASN A 12 -6.95 6.15 24.01
CA ASN A 12 -6.60 5.90 25.40
C ASN A 12 -6.15 4.45 25.66
N ILE A 13 -5.24 3.95 24.83
CA ILE A 13 -4.66 2.60 24.95
C ILE A 13 -3.17 2.68 25.27
N GLU A 14 -2.65 1.60 25.87
CA GLU A 14 -1.22 1.42 26.05
C GLU A 14 -0.50 1.29 24.70
N LYS A 15 0.79 1.65 24.70
CA LYS A 15 1.63 1.58 23.51
C LYS A 15 1.80 0.13 23.06
N ILE A 16 1.59 -0.12 21.77
CA ILE A 16 1.71 -1.44 21.18
C ILE A 16 2.94 -1.49 20.29
N ALA A 17 3.74 -2.56 20.42
CA ALA A 17 4.83 -2.83 19.49
C ALA A 17 4.26 -3.25 18.13
N LEU A 18 4.28 -2.35 17.15
CA LEU A 18 3.82 -2.61 15.78
C LEU A 18 5.01 -2.87 14.85
N GLU A 19 4.90 -3.91 14.02
CA GLU A 19 5.87 -4.23 12.97
C GLU A 19 5.40 -3.71 11.61
N PHE A 20 6.16 -2.82 10.98
CA PHE A 20 5.85 -2.22 9.68
C PHE A 20 6.68 -2.79 8.51
N ALA A 21 7.34 -3.94 8.71
CA ALA A 21 8.34 -4.47 7.78
C ALA A 21 7.76 -4.90 6.42
N ASP A 22 6.50 -5.35 6.38
CA ASP A 22 5.86 -5.84 5.16
C ASP A 22 5.05 -4.76 4.45
N ALA A 23 5.42 -4.45 3.21
CA ALA A 23 4.62 -3.60 2.34
C ALA A 23 3.42 -4.40 1.81
N LEU A 24 2.22 -4.01 2.22
CA LEU A 24 0.96 -4.59 1.76
C LEU A 24 0.41 -3.80 0.56
N ASN A 25 -0.32 -4.47 -0.34
CA ASN A 25 -1.01 -3.86 -1.48
C ASN A 25 -0.11 -3.01 -2.39
N VAL A 26 1.16 -3.41 -2.57
CA VAL A 26 2.07 -2.73 -3.49
C VAL A 26 1.52 -2.80 -4.91
N SER A 27 1.32 -1.65 -5.53
CA SER A 27 0.87 -1.51 -6.91
C SER A 27 2.00 -1.04 -7.82
N GLY A 28 1.85 -1.31 -9.12
CA GLY A 28 2.83 -0.94 -10.14
C GLY A 28 2.69 -1.80 -11.38
N LYS A 29 3.48 -1.46 -12.42
CA LYS A 29 3.61 -2.28 -13.62
C LYS A 29 4.63 -3.39 -13.36
N SER A 30 4.36 -4.60 -13.82
CA SER A 30 5.34 -5.68 -13.68
C SER A 30 6.47 -5.49 -14.68
N LYS A 31 7.72 -5.58 -14.20
CA LYS A 31 8.90 -5.69 -15.05
C LYS A 31 8.91 -7.03 -15.78
N VAL A 32 8.57 -8.10 -15.06
CA VAL A 32 8.41 -9.46 -15.61
C VAL A 32 7.00 -9.97 -15.37
N GLU A 33 6.20 -10.04 -16.44
CA GLU A 33 4.82 -10.50 -16.38
C GLU A 33 4.70 -11.97 -16.00
N ALA A 34 5.67 -12.82 -16.37
CA ALA A 34 5.69 -14.23 -15.98
C ALA A 34 5.76 -14.41 -14.46
N ILE A 35 6.58 -13.61 -13.76
CA ILE A 35 6.67 -13.62 -12.29
C ILE A 35 5.35 -13.15 -11.67
N ASN A 36 4.77 -12.08 -12.21
CA ASN A 36 3.50 -11.54 -11.73
C ASN A 36 2.36 -12.56 -11.89
N SER A 37 2.26 -13.17 -13.08
CA SER A 37 1.30 -14.24 -13.40
C SER A 37 1.52 -15.45 -12.50
N PHE A 38 2.78 -15.88 -12.32
CA PHE A 38 3.12 -16.97 -11.43
C PHE A 38 2.66 -16.69 -10.01
N LEU A 39 2.82 -15.46 -9.47
CA LEU A 39 2.42 -15.09 -8.11
C LEU A 39 0.91 -14.89 -7.93
N LYS A 40 0.22 -14.33 -8.92
CA LYS A 40 -1.23 -14.05 -8.83
C LYS A 40 -2.09 -15.27 -9.10
N LYS A 41 -1.72 -16.10 -10.08
CA LYS A 41 -2.55 -17.23 -10.51
C LYS A 41 -2.32 -18.47 -9.65
N PRO A 42 -3.35 -19.30 -9.41
CA PRO A 42 -3.15 -20.64 -8.89
C PRO A 42 -2.37 -21.47 -9.91
N ASN A 43 -1.42 -22.28 -9.44
CA ASN A 43 -0.69 -23.21 -10.31
C ASN A 43 -0.41 -24.53 -9.57
N PRO A 44 -0.17 -25.64 -10.29
CA PRO A 44 0.01 -26.96 -9.68
C PRO A 44 1.18 -27.01 -8.70
N LEU A 45 2.28 -26.32 -9.01
CA LEU A 45 3.46 -26.24 -8.14
C LEU A 45 3.14 -25.64 -6.77
N LYS A 46 2.44 -24.49 -6.74
CA LYS A 46 1.98 -23.87 -5.49
C LYS A 46 1.03 -24.76 -4.70
N LYS A 47 0.18 -25.53 -5.39
CA LYS A 47 -0.76 -26.45 -4.74
C LYS A 47 -0.03 -27.59 -4.05
N ILE A 48 1.03 -28.12 -4.65
CA ILE A 48 1.86 -29.19 -4.08
C ILE A 48 2.66 -28.66 -2.88
N LEU A 49 3.41 -27.57 -3.06
CA LEU A 49 4.18 -26.95 -1.98
C LEU A 49 3.29 -26.53 -0.80
N GLY A 50 2.08 -26.02 -1.10
CA GLY A 50 1.12 -25.61 -0.08
C GLY A 50 0.55 -26.77 0.76
N LYS A 51 0.62 -28.02 0.29
CA LYS A 51 0.21 -29.22 1.06
C LYS A 51 1.29 -29.70 2.02
N LEU A 52 2.55 -29.36 1.76
CA LEU A 52 3.71 -29.78 2.58
C LEU A 52 3.96 -28.83 3.77
N MET A 53 3.22 -27.73 3.88
CA MET A 53 3.41 -26.71 4.92
C MET A 53 2.17 -26.55 5.81
N PRO A 54 2.34 -26.38 7.14
CA PRO A 54 1.27 -25.96 8.02
C PRO A 54 0.60 -24.66 7.56
N LYS A 55 -0.69 -24.49 7.85
CA LYS A 55 -1.49 -23.34 7.38
C LYS A 55 -0.85 -21.99 7.73
N ASP A 56 -0.33 -21.85 8.96
CA ASP A 56 0.24 -20.58 9.43
C ASP A 56 1.58 -20.26 8.77
N VAL A 57 2.42 -21.29 8.56
CA VAL A 57 3.69 -21.16 7.83
C VAL A 57 3.41 -20.75 6.38
N ARG A 58 2.44 -21.40 5.73
CA ARG A 58 2.01 -21.08 4.36
C ARG A 58 1.53 -19.64 4.25
N LYS A 59 0.74 -19.15 5.22
CA LYS A 59 0.24 -17.77 5.23
C LYS A 59 1.38 -16.76 5.34
N ARG A 60 2.29 -16.94 6.31
CA ARG A 60 3.44 -16.05 6.51
C ARG A 60 4.38 -16.05 5.30
N MET A 61 4.72 -17.23 4.78
CA MET A 61 5.59 -17.36 3.61
C MET A 61 4.98 -16.69 2.38
N ARG A 62 3.66 -16.87 2.13
CA ARG A 62 2.98 -16.23 1.00
C ARG A 62 3.10 -14.71 1.06
N LEU A 63 2.86 -14.11 2.23
CA LEU A 63 2.93 -12.66 2.42
C LEU A 63 4.36 -12.15 2.20
N LYS A 64 5.35 -12.79 2.84
CA LYS A 64 6.76 -12.42 2.74
C LYS A 64 7.31 -12.56 1.31
N VAL A 65 6.93 -13.62 0.60
CA VAL A 65 7.33 -13.82 -0.80
C VAL A 65 6.67 -12.78 -1.70
N GLN A 66 5.38 -12.50 -1.52
CA GLN A 66 4.71 -11.46 -2.31
C GLN A 66 5.32 -10.08 -2.05
N SER A 67 5.48 -9.67 -0.79
CA SER A 67 6.04 -8.36 -0.44
C SER A 67 7.46 -8.19 -1.01
N THR A 68 8.30 -9.21 -0.83
CA THR A 68 9.68 -9.21 -1.33
C THR A 68 9.72 -9.19 -2.85
N VAL A 69 8.99 -10.08 -3.54
CA VAL A 69 9.07 -10.14 -5.01
C VAL A 69 8.46 -8.90 -5.65
N TYR A 70 7.35 -8.38 -5.13
CA TYR A 70 6.75 -7.15 -5.66
C TYR A 70 7.63 -5.92 -5.45
N LYS A 71 8.39 -5.84 -4.36
CA LYS A 71 9.39 -4.79 -4.16
C LYS A 71 10.38 -4.68 -5.32
N TYR A 72 10.77 -5.80 -5.93
CA TYR A 72 11.75 -5.82 -7.02
C TYR A 72 11.10 -5.86 -8.42
N ASN A 73 9.98 -6.58 -8.57
CA ASN A 73 9.34 -6.82 -9.85
C ASN A 73 8.29 -5.76 -10.24
N LEU A 74 7.82 -4.93 -9.31
CA LEU A 74 6.92 -3.82 -9.65
C LEU A 74 7.72 -2.54 -9.87
N GLU A 75 7.35 -1.83 -10.90
CA GLU A 75 7.79 -0.48 -11.20
C GLU A 75 6.64 0.49 -10.96
N LYS A 76 6.90 1.55 -10.19
CA LYS A 76 5.92 2.61 -10.00
C LYS A 76 5.84 3.42 -11.29
N ILE A 77 4.63 3.56 -11.80
CA ILE A 77 4.38 4.46 -12.93
C ILE A 77 4.04 5.84 -12.35
N GLU A 78 4.80 6.84 -12.76
CA GLU A 78 4.47 8.23 -12.45
C GLU A 78 3.20 8.65 -13.18
N MET A 79 2.35 9.41 -12.49
CA MET A 79 1.15 9.99 -13.08
C MET A 79 1.54 11.02 -14.15
N LYS A 80 0.86 10.99 -15.30
CA LYS A 80 0.99 12.05 -16.32
C LYS A 80 0.68 13.41 -15.71
N SER A 81 1.47 14.43 -16.05
CA SER A 81 1.27 15.81 -15.55
C SER A 81 -0.13 16.32 -15.86
N GLU A 82 -0.62 16.15 -17.09
CA GLU A 82 -1.98 16.54 -17.49
C GLU A 82 -3.06 15.88 -16.63
N THR A 83 -2.92 14.59 -16.32
CA THR A 83 -3.84 13.88 -15.43
C THR A 83 -3.80 14.49 -14.03
N ARG A 84 -2.60 14.79 -13.51
CA ARG A 84 -2.43 15.43 -12.21
C ARG A 84 -3.12 16.79 -12.17
N ASP A 85 -2.91 17.63 -13.18
CA ASP A 85 -3.46 18.98 -13.24
C ASP A 85 -4.99 18.95 -13.37
N ASN A 86 -5.53 18.04 -14.17
CA ASN A 86 -6.97 17.82 -14.27
C ASN A 86 -7.57 17.40 -12.92
N LEU A 87 -6.93 16.46 -12.20
CA LEU A 87 -7.42 16.03 -10.89
C LEU A 87 -7.32 17.14 -9.84
N LYS A 88 -6.26 17.95 -9.85
CA LYS A 88 -6.14 19.12 -8.98
C LYS A 88 -7.29 20.09 -9.20
N ASN A 89 -7.58 20.42 -10.46
CA ASN A 89 -8.66 21.34 -10.79
C ASN A 89 -10.01 20.79 -10.30
N ILE A 90 -10.29 19.50 -10.56
CA ILE A 90 -11.53 18.84 -10.15
C ILE A 90 -11.71 18.86 -8.62
N TYR A 91 -10.66 18.56 -7.85
CA TYR A 91 -10.77 18.42 -6.40
C TYR A 91 -10.42 19.69 -5.62
N SER A 92 -10.00 20.77 -6.28
CA SER A 92 -9.51 21.99 -5.61
C SER A 92 -10.52 22.56 -4.60
N GLU A 93 -11.79 22.70 -5.01
CA GLU A 93 -12.84 23.24 -4.16
C GLU A 93 -13.11 22.33 -2.95
N ASP A 94 -13.18 21.01 -3.15
CA ASP A 94 -13.43 20.06 -2.07
C ASP A 94 -12.26 20.00 -1.08
N VAL A 95 -11.02 20.15 -1.54
CA VAL A 95 -9.85 20.25 -0.68
C VAL A 95 -9.91 21.49 0.22
N LEU A 96 -10.34 22.63 -0.32
CA LEU A 96 -10.51 23.86 0.48
C LEU A 96 -11.62 23.72 1.52
N ARG A 97 -12.77 23.14 1.14
CA ARG A 97 -13.85 22.83 2.09
C ARG A 97 -13.40 21.86 3.19
N LEU A 98 -12.61 20.85 2.82
CA LEU A 98 -12.06 19.88 3.77
C LEU A 98 -11.10 20.55 4.76
N GLN A 99 -10.21 21.41 4.27
CA GLN A 99 -9.28 22.18 5.11
C GLN A 99 -10.00 22.94 6.21
N ASP A 100 -11.09 23.64 5.88
CA ASP A 100 -11.89 24.40 6.85
C ASP A 100 -12.61 23.47 7.84
N LEU A 101 -13.12 22.33 7.36
CA LEU A 101 -13.81 21.33 8.18
C LEU A 101 -12.90 20.70 9.23
N ILE A 102 -11.69 20.30 8.85
CA ILE A 102 -10.73 19.64 9.76
C ILE A 102 -9.76 20.63 10.42
N LYS A 103 -9.89 21.92 10.11
CA LYS A 103 -9.04 23.02 10.59
C LYS A 103 -7.53 22.76 10.41
N ARG A 104 -7.14 22.31 9.22
CA ARG A 104 -5.75 21.99 8.89
C ARG A 104 -5.43 22.44 7.47
N ASP A 105 -4.29 23.11 7.29
CA ASP A 105 -3.80 23.51 5.98
C ASP A 105 -3.56 22.31 5.06
N LEU A 106 -4.26 22.30 3.93
CA LEU A 106 -4.17 21.29 2.87
C LEU A 106 -3.73 21.90 1.53
N THR A 107 -3.32 23.18 1.48
CA THR A 107 -2.93 23.87 0.24
C THR A 107 -1.85 23.14 -0.55
N SER A 108 -0.96 22.41 0.13
CA SER A 108 0.07 21.57 -0.50
C SER A 108 -0.48 20.48 -1.45
N TRP A 109 -1.75 20.09 -1.33
CA TRP A 109 -2.38 19.08 -2.19
C TRP A 109 -2.83 19.64 -3.54
N VAL A 110 -3.06 20.96 -3.61
CA VAL A 110 -3.47 21.65 -4.85
C VAL A 110 -2.32 22.41 -5.52
N LEU A 111 -1.28 22.80 -4.76
CA LEU A 111 -0.14 23.56 -5.27
C LEU A 111 1.01 22.71 -5.85
N LYS A 112 1.13 21.42 -5.48
CA LYS A 112 2.22 20.51 -5.93
C LYS A 112 1.76 19.54 -7.00
#